data_AF-A0A9P6GV72-F1
#
_entry.id   AF-A0A9P6GV72-F1
#
_cell.length_a   1.000
_cell.length_b   1.000
_cell.length_c   1.000
_cell.angle_alpha   90.00
_cell.angle_beta   90.00
_cell.angle_gamma   90.00
#
_symmetry.space_group_name_H-M   'P 1'
#
loop_
_entity.id
_entity.type
_entity.pdbx_description
1 polymer ?
#
loop_
_entity_poly.entity_id
_entity_poly.type
_entity_poly.pdbx_seq_one_letter_code
_entity_poly.pdbx_strand_id
1 'polypeptide(L)'
;MNHKTPTNNQRPQIPTNNRSTTHFVNKKSYCKNILETYFNLGYVNLSSSDLNTEDKKREEKQTNKRTLQFKLVIEGLTEELFQEIRIIDDVKSIDIIRWCKDFDELINLNKWNKNIQLAVLKQLVKDERIVDEGLKESWKEIKEQLIRANYPLEEERLYKKKLQKIFQINYITIQEYYDELKKIITILQTMSKMKDTEAKVLLGDAFFNGLGKY
;
A
#
# COMPACT_ATOMS: atom_id res chain seq x y z
N MET A 1 76.15 12.16 -5.05
CA MET A 1 77.19 11.16 -4.73
C MET A 1 76.54 9.96 -4.05
N ASN A 2 76.98 8.76 -4.43
CA ASN A 2 76.60 7.40 -3.98
C ASN A 2 75.22 6.89 -4.44
N HIS A 3 75.08 6.09 -5.50
CA HIS A 3 75.55 4.72 -5.83
C HIS A 3 74.62 3.58 -5.37
N LYS A 4 74.22 2.80 -6.41
CA LYS A 4 73.99 1.34 -6.46
C LYS A 4 72.58 0.80 -6.15
N THR A 5 71.84 0.52 -7.22
CA THR A 5 71.12 -0.75 -7.45
C THR A 5 72.12 -1.94 -7.48
N PRO A 6 71.70 -3.20 -7.27
CA PRO A 6 71.31 -4.06 -8.42
C PRO A 6 70.25 -5.17 -8.11
N THR A 7 69.26 -5.36 -9.00
CA THR A 7 69.03 -6.52 -9.91
C THR A 7 68.46 -7.82 -9.31
N ASN A 8 67.31 -8.30 -9.82
CA ASN A 8 67.22 -9.41 -10.83
C ASN A 8 65.72 -9.65 -11.17
N ASN A 9 65.13 -9.34 -12.33
CA ASN A 9 65.24 -9.83 -13.72
C ASN A 9 64.48 -11.15 -14.04
N GLN A 10 63.65 -11.03 -15.10
CA GLN A 10 63.07 -12.06 -16.00
C GLN A 10 61.79 -12.81 -15.55
N ARG A 11 60.81 -13.13 -16.41
CA ARG A 11 60.17 -12.63 -17.65
C ARG A 11 58.90 -13.52 -17.84
N PRO A 12 57.91 -13.13 -18.68
CA PRO A 12 56.53 -13.65 -18.64
C PRO A 12 56.31 -14.85 -19.57
N GLN A 13 55.25 -15.64 -19.34
CA GLN A 13 54.59 -16.46 -20.37
C GLN A 13 53.06 -16.60 -20.15
N ILE A 14 52.30 -16.34 -21.22
CA ILE A 14 50.92 -16.80 -21.54
C ILE A 14 51.18 -17.95 -22.57
N PRO A 15 50.43 -19.07 -22.73
CA PRO A 15 48.99 -19.03 -23.06
C PRO A 15 48.10 -20.31 -22.88
N THR A 16 46.84 -20.15 -23.32
CA THR A 16 45.92 -21.12 -23.99
C THR A 16 45.14 -22.21 -23.24
N ASN A 17 43.83 -21.97 -23.12
CA ASN A 17 42.66 -22.71 -23.63
C ASN A 17 42.65 -24.26 -23.81
N ASN A 18 41.49 -24.81 -23.40
CA ASN A 18 40.71 -25.94 -23.96
C ASN A 18 40.78 -27.37 -23.37
N ARG A 19 39.71 -27.67 -22.61
CA ARG A 19 38.69 -28.75 -22.78
C ARG A 19 38.97 -30.23 -22.44
N SER A 20 38.09 -30.71 -21.54
CA SER A 20 37.33 -31.99 -21.55
C SER A 20 38.15 -33.26 -21.26
N THR A 21 37.70 -34.33 -20.60
CA THR A 21 36.39 -34.96 -20.28
C THR A 21 36.77 -36.13 -19.32
N THR A 22 36.01 -36.63 -18.35
CA THR A 22 34.84 -37.52 -18.43
C THR A 22 34.52 -37.99 -17.00
N HIS A 23 33.25 -38.19 -16.65
CA HIS A 23 32.73 -39.50 -16.23
C HIS A 23 31.20 -39.47 -16.21
N PHE A 24 30.60 -40.23 -17.12
CA PHE A 24 29.21 -40.66 -17.07
C PHE A 24 29.10 -41.87 -16.12
N VAL A 25 28.18 -41.86 -15.15
CA VAL A 25 27.29 -43.00 -14.88
C VAL A 25 25.92 -42.50 -14.41
N ASN A 26 24.95 -42.72 -15.28
CA ASN A 26 23.52 -42.89 -15.08
C ASN A 26 23.04 -43.21 -13.64
N LYS A 27 22.12 -42.40 -13.11
CA LYS A 27 20.97 -42.90 -12.34
C LYS A 27 19.75 -42.04 -12.70
N LYS A 28 18.77 -42.70 -13.34
CA LYS A 28 17.44 -42.15 -13.61
C LYS A 28 16.87 -41.55 -12.32
N SER A 29 16.80 -40.24 -12.23
CA SER A 29 15.95 -39.56 -11.26
C SER A 29 14.96 -38.76 -12.08
N TYR A 30 13.70 -39.19 -12.04
CA TYR A 30 12.60 -38.37 -12.53
C TYR A 30 12.71 -37.00 -11.86
N CYS A 31 12.96 -35.93 -12.63
CA CYS A 31 12.98 -34.58 -12.09
C CYS A 31 11.60 -34.30 -11.46
N LYS A 32 11.58 -34.24 -10.13
CA LYS A 32 10.43 -33.79 -9.36
C LYS A 32 10.42 -32.27 -9.50
N ASN A 33 9.34 -31.74 -10.06
CA ASN A 33 9.06 -30.30 -10.15
C ASN A 33 9.87 -29.52 -11.21
N ILE A 34 9.15 -28.85 -12.10
CA ILE A 34 9.66 -27.91 -13.11
C ILE A 34 10.59 -26.87 -12.47
N LEU A 35 10.31 -26.41 -11.26
CA LEU A 35 11.14 -25.44 -10.54
C LEU A 35 12.57 -25.95 -10.29
N GLU A 36 12.74 -27.24 -9.99
CA GLU A 36 14.05 -27.84 -9.73
C GLU A 36 14.90 -27.88 -11.01
N THR A 37 14.25 -28.10 -12.16
CA THR A 37 14.87 -28.02 -13.48
C THR A 37 15.34 -26.60 -13.81
N TYR A 38 14.55 -25.57 -13.47
CA TYR A 38 14.91 -24.17 -13.72
C TYR A 38 16.09 -23.70 -12.85
N PHE A 39 16.18 -24.17 -11.60
CA PHE A 39 17.34 -23.94 -10.73
C PHE A 39 18.60 -24.59 -11.28
N ASN A 40 18.54 -25.87 -11.66
CA ASN A 40 19.70 -26.63 -12.15
C ASN A 40 20.24 -26.12 -13.49
N LEU A 41 19.37 -25.54 -14.33
CA LEU A 41 19.77 -24.97 -15.62
C LEU A 41 20.32 -23.54 -15.52
N GLY A 42 20.39 -22.96 -14.31
CA GLY A 42 20.97 -21.63 -14.10
C GLY A 42 20.13 -20.46 -14.64
N TYR A 43 18.86 -20.70 -14.97
CA TYR A 43 17.93 -19.65 -15.42
C TYR A 43 17.40 -18.78 -14.28
N VAL A 44 17.66 -19.17 -13.03
CA VAL A 44 17.31 -18.43 -11.83
C VAL A 44 18.60 -18.04 -11.12
N ASN A 45 18.98 -16.77 -11.21
CA ASN A 45 20.15 -16.22 -10.52
C ASN A 45 19.76 -15.82 -9.08
N LEU A 46 19.35 -16.81 -8.30
CA LEU A 46 19.07 -16.66 -6.87
C LEU A 46 19.98 -17.64 -6.14
N SER A 47 20.89 -17.11 -5.35
CA SER A 47 21.63 -17.92 -4.39
C SER A 47 20.61 -18.53 -3.42
N SER A 48 20.81 -19.78 -2.98
CA SER A 48 19.96 -20.37 -1.92
C SER A 48 20.00 -19.54 -0.62
N SER A 49 21.00 -18.66 -0.46
CA SER A 49 21.06 -17.67 0.62
C SER A 49 20.04 -16.53 0.48
N ASP A 50 19.52 -16.27 -0.73
CA ASP A 50 18.51 -15.25 -0.99
C ASP A 50 17.08 -15.75 -0.71
N LEU A 51 16.91 -17.07 -0.58
CA LEU A 51 15.66 -17.71 -0.15
C LEU A 51 15.57 -17.85 1.38
N ASN A 52 16.67 -17.58 2.09
CA ASN A 52 16.75 -17.43 3.54
C ASN A 52 16.93 -15.95 3.94
N THR A 53 16.17 -15.04 3.31
CA THR A 53 15.60 -13.94 4.12
C THR A 53 14.51 -14.54 5.01
N GLU A 54 14.95 -15.36 5.96
CA GLU A 54 14.22 -15.64 7.17
C GLU A 54 13.74 -14.31 7.73
N ASP A 55 12.44 -14.25 8.00
CA ASP A 55 11.97 -13.89 9.33
C ASP A 55 12.67 -12.68 9.98
N LYS A 56 12.84 -11.61 9.19
CA LYS A 56 12.36 -10.32 9.65
C LYS A 56 10.87 -10.49 9.80
N LYS A 57 10.48 -11.13 10.92
CA LYS A 57 9.29 -10.78 11.67
C LYS A 57 9.16 -9.29 11.42
N ARG A 58 8.19 -8.93 10.58
CA ARG A 58 7.42 -7.74 10.86
C ARG A 58 6.99 -7.98 12.30
N GLU A 59 7.80 -7.49 13.23
CA GLU A 59 7.26 -6.66 14.28
C GLU A 59 6.42 -5.64 13.53
N GLU A 60 5.21 -6.06 13.13
CA GLU A 60 4.06 -5.23 13.35
C GLU A 60 4.29 -4.75 14.76
N LYS A 61 4.80 -3.52 14.86
CA LYS A 61 4.62 -2.76 16.07
C LYS A 61 3.15 -2.96 16.36
N GLN A 62 2.85 -3.81 17.33
CA GLN A 62 1.57 -3.83 18.01
C GLN A 62 1.52 -2.46 18.71
N THR A 63 1.40 -1.39 17.93
CA THR A 63 0.64 -0.25 18.38
C THR A 63 -0.68 -0.88 18.75
N ASN A 64 -0.96 -0.94 20.04
CA ASN A 64 -2.27 -1.35 20.55
C ASN A 64 -3.29 -0.51 19.77
N LYS A 65 -3.86 -1.09 18.71
CA LYS A 65 -4.80 -0.38 17.84
C LYS A 65 -6.09 -0.35 18.63
N ARG A 66 -6.29 0.73 19.37
CA ARG A 66 -7.51 0.91 20.15
C ARG A 66 -8.69 0.95 19.17
N THR A 67 -9.69 0.12 19.43
CA THR A 67 -10.94 0.07 18.68
C THR A 67 -12.11 0.33 19.64
N LEU A 68 -13.22 0.82 19.10
CA LEU A 68 -14.50 0.84 19.78
C LEU A 68 -15.46 -0.09 19.04
N GLN A 69 -16.23 -0.86 19.79
CA GLN A 69 -17.27 -1.72 19.24
C GLN A 69 -18.61 -1.00 19.30
N PHE A 70 -19.35 -1.03 18.19
CA PHE A 70 -20.69 -0.48 18.08
C PHE A 70 -21.67 -1.60 17.78
N LYS A 71 -22.76 -1.64 18.56
CA LYS A 71 -23.88 -2.51 18.26
C LYS A 71 -24.60 -1.98 17.02
N LEU A 72 -24.82 -2.84 16.05
CA LEU A 72 -25.56 -2.54 14.83
C LEU A 72 -27.05 -2.76 15.05
N VAL A 73 -27.86 -1.79 14.62
CA VAL A 73 -29.32 -1.90 14.62
C VAL A 73 -29.78 -2.30 13.22
N ILE A 74 -29.94 -3.60 12.98
CA ILE A 74 -30.47 -4.14 11.72
C ILE A 74 -31.90 -4.60 11.93
N GLU A 75 -32.84 -4.01 11.18
CA GLU A 75 -34.25 -4.39 11.23
C GLU A 75 -34.44 -5.85 10.75
N GLY A 76 -35.12 -6.66 11.57
CA GLY A 76 -35.45 -8.05 11.24
C GLY A 76 -34.40 -9.10 11.65
N LEU A 77 -33.26 -8.69 12.22
CA LEU A 77 -32.28 -9.62 12.78
C LEU A 77 -32.50 -9.80 14.29
N THR A 78 -32.51 -11.05 14.76
CA THR A 78 -32.65 -11.37 16.20
C THR A 78 -31.30 -11.34 16.92
N GLU A 79 -30.21 -11.51 16.19
CA GLU A 79 -28.85 -11.52 16.72
C GLU A 79 -28.27 -10.10 16.84
N GLU A 80 -27.46 -9.89 17.87
CA GLU A 80 -26.75 -8.63 18.05
C GLU A 80 -25.45 -8.66 17.25
N LEU A 81 -25.38 -7.86 16.19
CA LEU A 81 -24.17 -7.67 15.43
C LEU A 81 -23.37 -6.51 15.98
N PHE A 82 -22.04 -6.66 15.99
CA PHE A 82 -21.11 -5.63 16.41
C PHE A 82 -20.16 -5.30 15.28
N GLN A 83 -19.90 -4.02 15.09
CA GLN A 83 -18.89 -3.53 14.17
C GLN A 83 -17.83 -2.78 14.97
N GLU A 84 -16.58 -3.16 14.76
CA GLU A 84 -15.44 -2.46 15.35
C GLU A 84 -15.00 -1.33 14.45
N ILE A 85 -14.70 -0.18 15.04
CA ILE A 85 -14.01 0.91 14.33
C ILE A 85 -12.77 1.33 15.12
N ARG A 86 -11.72 1.65 14.38
CA ARG A 86 -10.44 2.06 14.97
C ARG A 86 -10.52 3.51 15.49
N ILE A 87 -9.93 3.75 16.66
CA ILE A 87 -9.70 5.10 17.17
C ILE A 87 -8.53 5.74 16.39
N ILE A 88 -8.71 6.99 16.00
CA ILE A 88 -7.71 7.80 15.33
C ILE A 88 -6.88 8.52 16.38
N ASP A 89 -5.81 7.85 16.84
CA ASP A 89 -4.79 8.49 17.68
C ASP A 89 -3.80 9.32 16.84
N ASP A 90 -3.49 8.87 15.61
CA ASP A 90 -2.70 9.59 14.61
C ASP A 90 -3.28 9.35 13.21
N VAL A 91 -3.75 10.42 12.58
CA VAL A 91 -4.36 10.45 11.24
C VAL A 91 -3.40 9.94 10.16
N LYS A 92 -2.09 10.17 10.31
CA LYS A 92 -1.09 9.71 9.34
C LYS A 92 -0.83 8.21 9.42
N SER A 93 -1.24 7.56 10.51
CA SER A 93 -1.02 6.12 10.74
C SER A 93 -2.13 5.22 10.18
N ILE A 94 -3.18 5.82 9.59
CA ILE A 94 -4.36 5.11 9.12
C ILE A 94 -4.71 5.43 7.67
N ASP A 95 -5.34 4.48 6.99
CA ASP A 95 -6.01 4.76 5.72
C ASP A 95 -7.31 5.53 6.01
N ILE A 96 -7.21 6.86 6.02
CA ILE A 96 -8.33 7.73 6.40
C ILE A 96 -9.50 7.60 5.41
N ILE A 97 -9.24 7.30 4.14
CA ILE A 97 -10.31 7.16 3.15
C ILE A 97 -11.15 5.92 3.46
N ARG A 98 -10.48 4.80 3.76
CA ARG A 98 -11.17 3.59 4.20
C ARG A 98 -11.90 3.81 5.51
N TRP A 99 -11.24 4.41 6.50
CA TRP A 99 -11.86 4.70 7.79
C TRP A 99 -13.13 5.56 7.67
N CYS A 100 -13.11 6.60 6.83
CA CYS A 100 -14.30 7.42 6.58
C CYS A 100 -15.43 6.63 5.91
N LYS A 101 -15.13 5.67 5.02
CA LYS A 101 -16.14 4.78 4.42
C LYS A 101 -16.75 3.88 5.50
N ASP A 102 -15.93 3.26 6.34
CA ASP A 102 -16.39 2.39 7.43
C ASP A 102 -17.30 3.17 8.41
N PHE A 103 -16.97 4.44 8.68
CA PHE A 103 -17.82 5.31 9.50
C PHE A 103 -19.12 5.74 8.79
N ASP A 104 -19.08 6.05 7.48
CA ASP A 104 -20.27 6.33 6.69
C ASP A 104 -21.26 5.13 6.73
N GLU A 105 -20.74 3.92 6.62
CA GLU A 105 -21.53 2.68 6.72
C GLU A 105 -22.17 2.53 8.11
N LEU A 106 -21.42 2.77 9.18
CA LEU A 106 -21.94 2.77 10.56
C LEU A 106 -23.07 3.77 10.77
N ILE A 107 -22.94 4.98 10.24
CA ILE A 107 -23.97 6.01 10.32
C ILE A 107 -25.24 5.54 9.61
N ASN A 108 -25.09 4.98 8.41
CA ASN A 108 -26.21 4.54 7.58
C ASN A 108 -26.96 3.36 8.20
N LEU A 109 -26.23 2.36 8.69
CA LEU A 109 -26.81 1.18 9.32
C LEU A 109 -27.55 1.53 10.61
N ASN A 110 -26.96 2.39 11.46
CA ASN A 110 -27.57 2.75 12.73
C ASN A 110 -28.50 3.97 12.66
N LYS A 111 -28.68 4.56 11.47
CA LYS A 111 -29.51 5.75 11.23
C LYS A 111 -29.20 6.90 12.22
N TRP A 112 -27.91 7.10 12.54
CA TRP A 112 -27.51 8.09 13.53
C TRP A 112 -27.85 9.51 13.10
N ASN A 113 -28.44 10.29 14.00
CA ASN A 113 -28.64 11.72 13.79
C ASN A 113 -27.33 12.51 13.97
N LYS A 114 -27.34 13.79 13.54
CA LYS A 114 -26.16 14.67 13.59
C LYS A 114 -25.50 14.73 14.98
N ASN A 115 -26.28 14.79 16.05
CA ASN A 115 -25.76 14.92 17.41
C ASN A 115 -25.03 13.65 17.86
N ILE A 116 -25.60 12.46 17.55
CA ILE A 116 -24.97 11.18 17.86
C ILE A 116 -23.68 11.01 17.06
N GLN A 117 -23.69 11.34 15.77
CA GLN A 117 -22.49 11.30 14.92
C GLN A 117 -21.33 12.09 15.54
N LEU A 118 -21.59 13.33 15.95
CA LEU A 118 -20.57 14.19 16.58
C LEU A 118 -20.09 13.64 17.93
N ALA A 119 -21.00 13.13 18.77
CA ALA A 119 -20.65 12.57 20.06
C ALA A 119 -19.73 11.34 19.89
N VAL A 120 -20.04 10.47 18.94
CA VAL A 120 -19.22 9.30 18.60
C VAL A 120 -17.87 9.74 18.01
N LEU A 121 -17.84 10.73 17.11
CA LEU A 121 -16.60 11.24 16.53
C LEU A 121 -15.64 11.80 17.59
N LYS A 122 -16.14 12.51 18.61
CA LYS A 122 -15.31 12.98 19.73
C LYS A 122 -14.67 11.84 20.52
N GLN A 123 -15.25 10.63 20.48
CA GLN A 123 -14.65 9.45 21.09
C GLN A 123 -13.70 8.71 20.16
N LEU A 124 -13.89 8.81 18.85
CA LEU A 124 -13.05 8.14 17.87
C LEU A 124 -11.84 8.95 17.42
N VAL A 125 -11.91 10.29 17.43
CA VAL A 125 -10.81 11.16 17.00
C VAL A 125 -10.08 11.67 18.24
N LYS A 126 -8.86 11.18 18.46
CA LYS A 126 -7.98 11.56 19.57
C LYS A 126 -6.68 12.22 19.11
N ASP A 127 -6.48 12.35 17.80
CA ASP A 127 -5.34 13.06 17.21
C ASP A 127 -5.30 14.53 17.68
N GLU A 128 -4.25 14.88 18.43
CA GLU A 128 -4.07 16.20 19.04
C GLU A 128 -4.19 17.34 18.03
N ARG A 129 -3.65 17.16 16.81
CA ARG A 129 -3.68 18.20 15.77
C ARG A 129 -5.10 18.56 15.35
N ILE A 130 -5.98 17.57 15.33
CA ILE A 130 -7.39 17.77 14.97
C ILE A 130 -8.19 18.28 16.15
N VAL A 131 -7.90 17.76 17.34
CA VAL A 131 -8.58 18.17 18.58
C VAL A 131 -8.29 19.65 18.87
N ASP A 132 -7.05 20.10 18.70
CA ASP A 132 -6.62 21.48 18.94
C ASP A 132 -7.22 22.47 17.92
N GLU A 133 -7.36 22.07 16.65
CA GLU A 133 -8.06 22.86 15.63
C GLU A 133 -9.57 22.99 15.88
N GLY A 134 -10.12 22.14 16.74
CA GLY A 134 -11.54 22.03 17.02
C GLY A 134 -12.29 21.26 15.94
N LEU A 135 -12.99 20.21 16.37
CA LEU A 135 -13.88 19.45 15.48
C LEU A 135 -15.01 20.33 14.96
N LYS A 136 -15.25 20.24 13.65
CA LYS A 136 -16.33 20.97 12.96
C LYS A 136 -17.72 20.47 13.35
N GLU A 137 -18.75 21.21 12.93
CA GLU A 137 -20.13 20.96 13.36
C GLU A 137 -20.83 19.86 12.58
N SER A 138 -20.28 19.40 11.45
CA SER A 138 -20.87 18.33 10.66
C SER A 138 -19.88 17.24 10.35
N TRP A 139 -20.37 16.00 10.23
CA TRP A 139 -19.56 14.88 9.79
C TRP A 139 -18.88 15.16 8.43
N LYS A 140 -19.58 15.81 7.50
CA LYS A 140 -19.02 16.19 6.20
C LYS A 140 -17.77 17.07 6.36
N GLU A 141 -17.83 18.10 7.18
CA GLU A 141 -16.70 19.00 7.42
C GLU A 141 -15.56 18.31 8.19
N ILE A 142 -15.89 17.46 9.16
CA ILE A 142 -14.91 16.66 9.91
C ILE A 142 -14.18 15.68 8.97
N LYS A 143 -14.90 15.03 8.07
CA LYS A 143 -14.33 14.15 7.04
C LYS A 143 -13.35 14.91 6.16
N GLU A 144 -13.71 16.10 5.69
CA GLU A 144 -12.81 16.96 4.92
C GLU A 144 -11.58 17.43 5.74
N GLN A 145 -11.76 17.69 7.03
CA GLN A 145 -10.66 18.05 7.94
C GLN A 145 -9.68 16.87 8.11
N LEU A 146 -10.21 15.67 8.38
CA LEU A 146 -9.43 14.43 8.50
C LEU A 146 -8.63 14.12 7.24
N ILE A 147 -9.25 14.24 6.06
CA ILE A 147 -8.59 14.00 4.78
C ILE A 147 -7.48 15.04 4.55
N ARG A 148 -7.72 16.33 4.84
CA ARG A 148 -6.69 17.37 4.69
C ARG A 148 -5.52 17.22 5.66
N ALA A 149 -5.78 16.77 6.89
CA ALA A 149 -4.74 16.49 7.87
C ALA A 149 -3.83 15.34 7.42
N ASN A 150 -4.36 14.35 6.69
CA ASN A 150 -3.58 13.24 6.14
C ASN A 150 -2.90 13.59 4.80
N TYR A 151 -3.58 14.39 3.98
CA TYR A 151 -3.17 14.72 2.61
C TYR A 151 -3.01 16.24 2.44
N PRO A 152 -1.85 16.79 2.82
CA PRO A 152 -1.62 18.23 2.83
C PRO A 152 -1.45 18.78 1.41
N LEU A 153 -1.93 20.00 1.15
CA LEU A 153 -2.08 20.60 -0.19
C LEU A 153 -0.76 20.62 -0.99
N GLU A 154 0.37 20.74 -0.31
CA GLU A 154 1.72 20.74 -0.89
C GLU A 154 2.01 19.46 -1.69
N GLU A 155 1.33 18.36 -1.37
CA GLU A 155 1.47 17.08 -2.06
C GLU A 155 0.51 16.92 -3.26
N GLU A 156 -0.29 17.92 -3.62
CA GLU A 156 -1.30 17.79 -4.70
C GLU A 156 -0.68 17.28 -6.01
N ARG A 157 0.50 17.81 -6.36
CA ARG A 157 1.25 17.38 -7.55
C ARG A 157 1.64 15.90 -7.50
N LEU A 158 1.93 15.37 -6.31
CA LEU A 158 2.23 13.95 -6.11
C LEU A 158 0.98 13.11 -6.42
N TYR A 159 -0.19 13.50 -5.91
CA TYR A 159 -1.44 12.77 -6.14
C TYR A 159 -1.91 12.84 -7.59
N LYS A 160 -1.71 13.97 -8.28
CA LYS A 160 -1.94 14.08 -9.73
C LYS A 160 -1.06 13.11 -10.53
N LYS A 161 0.23 13.00 -10.16
CA LYS A 161 1.14 12.01 -10.76
C LYS A 161 0.75 10.57 -10.44
N LYS A 162 0.26 10.30 -9.22
CA LYS A 162 -0.25 8.96 -8.85
C LYS A 162 -1.44 8.59 -9.73
N LEU A 163 -2.41 9.50 -9.90
CA LEU A 163 -3.59 9.29 -10.74
C LEU A 163 -3.22 8.87 -12.17
N GLN A 164 -2.24 9.55 -12.78
CA GLN A 164 -1.77 9.26 -14.14
C GLN A 164 -1.11 7.87 -14.30
N LYS A 165 -0.73 7.22 -13.20
CA LYS A 165 -0.08 5.91 -13.19
C LYS A 165 -1.03 4.77 -12.82
N ILE A 166 -2.30 5.07 -12.55
CA ILE A 166 -3.30 4.05 -12.28
C ILE A 166 -3.80 3.54 -13.63
N PHE A 167 -3.43 2.31 -13.96
CA PHE A 167 -3.90 1.59 -15.13
C PHE A 167 -4.67 0.34 -14.68
N GLN A 168 -5.65 -0.08 -15.47
CA GLN A 168 -6.49 -1.24 -15.16
C GLN A 168 -5.63 -2.52 -14.99
N ILE A 169 -4.54 -2.64 -15.75
CA ILE A 169 -3.61 -3.78 -15.67
C ILE A 169 -2.90 -3.93 -14.32
N ASN A 170 -2.87 -2.88 -13.49
CA ASN A 170 -2.25 -2.91 -12.17
C ASN A 170 -3.14 -3.63 -11.12
N TYR A 171 -4.36 -4.01 -11.47
CA TYR A 171 -5.37 -4.57 -10.57
C TYR A 171 -5.94 -5.87 -11.12
N ILE A 172 -6.41 -6.74 -10.23
CA ILE A 172 -6.98 -8.04 -10.61
C ILE A 172 -8.39 -7.85 -11.14
N THR A 173 -9.16 -6.95 -10.50
CA THR A 173 -10.55 -6.69 -10.85
C THR A 173 -10.78 -5.25 -11.29
N ILE A 174 -11.80 -5.05 -12.13
CA ILE A 174 -12.26 -3.70 -12.52
C ILE A 174 -12.70 -2.91 -11.28
N GLN A 175 -13.26 -3.59 -10.27
CA GLN A 175 -13.71 -2.95 -9.04
C GLN A 175 -12.54 -2.39 -8.24
N GLU A 176 -11.45 -3.15 -8.07
CA GLU A 176 -10.22 -2.67 -7.41
C GLU A 176 -9.62 -1.46 -8.13
N TYR A 177 -9.54 -1.53 -9.46
CA TYR A 177 -9.10 -0.42 -10.29
C TYR A 177 -9.95 0.85 -10.08
N TYR A 178 -11.28 0.69 -10.12
CA TYR A 178 -12.22 1.78 -9.90
C TYR A 178 -12.11 2.36 -8.48
N ASP A 179 -11.95 1.52 -7.47
CA ASP A 179 -11.83 1.94 -6.07
C ASP A 179 -10.54 2.74 -5.82
N GLU A 180 -9.43 2.37 -6.44
CA GLU A 180 -8.19 3.14 -6.31
C GLU A 180 -8.30 4.51 -7.03
N LEU A 181 -8.89 4.56 -8.22
CA LEU A 181 -9.17 5.83 -8.90
C LEU A 181 -10.04 6.73 -8.02
N LYS A 182 -11.12 6.19 -7.46
CA LYS A 182 -12.05 6.91 -6.58
C LYS A 182 -11.34 7.40 -5.33
N LYS A 183 -10.43 6.61 -4.76
CA LYS A 183 -9.60 7.01 -3.61
C LYS A 183 -8.75 8.24 -3.94
N ILE A 184 -7.94 8.18 -5.00
CA ILE A 184 -7.06 9.29 -5.37
C ILE A 184 -7.85 10.54 -5.76
N ILE A 185 -8.97 10.39 -6.46
CA ILE A 185 -9.80 11.54 -6.85
C ILE A 185 -10.49 12.16 -5.64
N THR A 186 -10.93 11.37 -4.65
CA THR A 186 -11.50 11.91 -3.40
C THR A 186 -10.47 12.76 -2.65
N ILE A 187 -9.21 12.30 -2.61
CA ILE A 187 -8.10 13.04 -2.02
C ILE A 187 -7.90 14.37 -2.77
N LEU A 188 -7.73 14.32 -4.10
CA LEU A 188 -7.56 15.52 -4.93
C LEU A 188 -8.74 16.49 -4.81
N GLN A 189 -9.95 15.95 -4.75
CA GLN A 189 -11.16 16.75 -4.61
C GLN A 189 -11.13 17.58 -3.33
N THR A 190 -10.72 16.95 -2.22
CA THR A 190 -10.65 17.60 -0.92
C THR A 190 -9.49 18.61 -0.86
N MET A 191 -8.32 18.25 -1.42
CA MET A 191 -7.15 19.13 -1.46
C MET A 191 -7.44 20.41 -2.26
N SER A 192 -7.95 20.26 -3.48
CA SER A 192 -8.13 21.37 -4.43
C SER A 192 -9.51 22.05 -4.32
N LYS A 193 -10.36 21.64 -3.38
CA LYS A 193 -11.76 22.08 -3.22
C LYS A 193 -12.56 21.97 -4.54
N MET A 194 -12.34 20.89 -5.27
CA MET A 194 -12.97 20.62 -6.56
C MET A 194 -14.47 20.33 -6.36
N LYS A 195 -15.30 20.77 -7.31
CA LYS A 195 -16.74 20.48 -7.26
C LYS A 195 -17.01 19.01 -7.53
N ASP A 196 -18.11 18.48 -6.99
CA ASP A 196 -18.53 17.08 -7.22
C ASP A 196 -18.68 16.76 -8.71
N THR A 197 -19.13 17.72 -9.52
CA THR A 197 -19.25 17.57 -10.98
C THR A 197 -17.89 17.40 -11.65
N GLU A 198 -16.91 18.22 -11.26
CA GLU A 198 -15.55 18.17 -11.79
C GLU A 198 -14.87 16.86 -11.38
N ALA A 199 -15.05 16.41 -10.14
CA ALA A 199 -14.52 15.15 -9.65
C ALA A 199 -15.10 13.93 -10.40
N LYS A 200 -16.40 13.97 -10.73
CA LYS A 200 -17.05 12.92 -11.55
C LYS A 200 -16.52 12.88 -12.98
N VAL A 201 -16.33 14.05 -13.61
CA VAL A 201 -15.74 14.13 -14.95
C VAL A 201 -14.31 13.58 -14.92
N LEU A 202 -13.48 14.02 -13.96
CA LEU A 202 -12.12 13.53 -13.80
C LEU A 202 -12.07 12.02 -13.55
N LEU A 203 -13.02 11.46 -12.80
CA LEU A 203 -13.14 10.02 -12.59
C LEU A 203 -13.47 9.28 -13.87
N GLY A 204 -14.43 9.77 -14.66
CA GLY A 204 -14.76 9.20 -15.96
C GLY A 204 -13.55 9.23 -16.90
N ASP A 205 -12.91 10.38 -17.03
CA ASP A 205 -11.73 10.56 -17.88
C ASP A 205 -10.59 9.64 -17.45
N ALA A 206 -10.27 9.59 -16.15
CA ALA A 206 -9.22 8.72 -15.63
C ALA A 206 -9.55 7.24 -15.85
N PHE A 207 -10.80 6.85 -15.62
CA PHE A 207 -11.28 5.48 -15.82
C PHE A 207 -11.11 5.03 -17.27
N PHE A 208 -11.62 5.79 -18.24
CA PHE A 208 -11.48 5.45 -19.66
C PHE A 208 -10.05 5.54 -20.17
N ASN A 209 -9.28 6.51 -19.68
CA ASN A 209 -7.88 6.65 -20.08
C ASN A 209 -6.98 5.53 -19.56
N GLY A 210 -7.31 4.89 -18.44
CA GLY A 210 -6.52 3.80 -17.87
C GLY A 210 -6.96 2.39 -18.28
N LEU A 211 -8.10 2.25 -18.98
CA LEU A 211 -8.63 0.97 -19.46
C LEU A 211 -7.77 0.39 -20.58
N GLY A 212 -7.40 -0.89 -20.46
CA GLY A 212 -6.71 -1.64 -21.53
C GLY A 212 -5.34 -1.12 -21.95
N LYS A 213 -4.74 -0.18 -21.22
CA LYS A 213 -3.38 0.31 -21.49
C LYS A 213 -2.34 -0.66 -20.95
N TYR A 214 -1.36 -0.97 -21.80
CA TYR A 214 -0.14 -1.75 -21.53
C TYR A 214 1.07 -0.83 -21.43
#